data_AF-A0A2Z5BSN0-F1
#
_entry.id   AF-A0A2Z5BSN0-F1
#
_cell.length_a   1.000
_cell.length_b   1.000
_cell.length_c   1.000
_cell.angle_alpha   90.00
_cell.angle_beta   90.00
_cell.angle_gamma   90.00
#
_symmetry.space_group_name_H-M   'P 1'
#
loop_
_entity.id
_entity.type
_entity.pdbx_description
1 polymer ?
#
loop_
_entity_poly.entity_id
_entity_poly.type
_entity_poly.pdbx_seq_one_letter_code
_entity_poly.pdbx_strand_id
1 'polypeptide(L)' 'MPTPTTAQLLDFAAAHPDIRGEVEGMIRRELGITAARYCQLLMRAATSIEGQAYDPITAHREIRRIDVLR' A
#
# COMPACT_ATOMS: atom_id res chain seq x y z
N MET A 1 -9.35 -2.07 15.39
CA MET A 1 -9.76 -1.85 13.98
C MET A 1 -9.49 -3.13 13.22
N PRO A 2 -10.39 -3.60 12.35
CA PRO A 2 -10.09 -4.72 11.45
C PRO A 2 -8.91 -4.36 10.55
N THR A 3 -8.12 -5.36 10.15
CA THR A 3 -7.01 -5.18 9.20
C THR A 3 -7.55 -4.65 7.86
N PRO A 4 -6.94 -3.62 7.25
CA PRO A 4 -7.35 -3.14 5.94
C PRO A 4 -7.29 -4.24 4.88
N THR A 5 -8.23 -4.20 3.95
CA THR A 5 -8.30 -5.13 2.81
C THR A 5 -7.24 -4.80 1.76
N THR A 6 -6.99 -5.76 0.85
CA THR A 6 -6.11 -5.59 -0.31
C THR A 6 -6.49 -4.36 -1.14
N ALA A 7 -7.79 -4.19 -1.43
CA ALA A 7 -8.32 -3.03 -2.16
C ALA A 7 -8.01 -1.71 -1.44
N GLN A 8 -8.30 -1.62 -0.13
CA GLN A 8 -8.05 -0.39 0.65
C GLN A 8 -6.58 0.00 0.68
N LEU A 9 -5.67 -0.98 0.72
CA LEU A 9 -4.22 -0.72 0.70
C LEU A 9 -3.78 -0.15 -0.65
N LEU A 10 -4.30 -0.70 -1.75
CA LEU A 10 -3.98 -0.28 -3.11
C LEU A 10 -4.65 1.05 -3.47
N ASP A 11 -5.89 1.29 -3.07
CA ASP A 11 -6.58 2.57 -3.26
C ASP A 11 -5.81 3.70 -2.58
N PHE A 12 -5.35 3.47 -1.35
CA PHE A 12 -4.53 4.45 -0.63
C PHE A 12 -3.20 4.70 -1.36
N ALA A 13 -2.53 3.64 -1.85
CA ALA A 13 -1.28 3.78 -2.61
C ALA A 13 -1.49 4.53 -3.93
N ALA A 14 -2.62 4.29 -4.62
CA ALA A 14 -2.96 4.96 -5.85
C ALA A 14 -3.22 6.47 -5.62
N ALA A 15 -3.94 6.80 -4.55
CA ALA A 15 -4.22 8.17 -4.14
C ALA A 15 -2.98 8.94 -3.62
N HIS A 16 -1.99 8.21 -3.08
CA HIS A 16 -0.76 8.78 -2.54
C HIS A 16 0.49 8.16 -3.18
N PRO A 17 0.80 8.52 -4.45
CA PRO A 17 1.95 7.95 -5.15
C PRO A 17 3.27 8.22 -4.43
N ASP A 18 3.43 9.33 -3.71
CA ASP A 18 4.67 9.64 -2.98
C ASP A 18 4.44 9.61 -1.47
N ILE A 19 5.00 8.60 -0.80
CA ILE A 19 4.98 8.51 0.67
C ILE A 19 6.04 9.47 1.22
N ARG A 20 5.64 10.71 1.52
CA ARG A 20 6.48 11.71 2.19
C ARG A 20 5.68 12.44 3.28
N GLY A 21 6.34 12.75 4.39
CA GLY A 21 5.81 13.64 5.43
C GLY A 21 4.44 13.21 5.98
N GLU A 22 3.40 14.01 5.68
CA GLU A 22 2.05 13.91 6.23
C GLU A 22 1.34 12.57 5.98
N VAL A 23 1.80 11.79 5.00
CA VAL A 23 1.22 10.50 4.63
C VAL A 23 1.19 9.51 5.80
N GLU A 24 2.17 9.55 6.72
CA GLU A 24 2.14 8.68 7.91
C GLU A 24 0.93 8.97 8.82
N GLY A 25 0.58 10.25 8.98
CA GLY A 25 -0.60 10.66 9.72
C GLY A 25 -1.89 10.23 9.02
N MET A 26 -1.92 10.29 7.69
CA MET A 26 -3.05 9.84 6.87
C MET A 26 -3.28 8.33 6.97
N ILE A 27 -2.22 7.52 6.87
CA ILE A 27 -2.29 6.06 7.05
C ILE A 27 -2.96 5.73 8.39
N ARG A 28 -2.55 6.40 9.47
CA ARG A 28 -3.12 6.16 10.80
C ARG A 28 -4.60 6.56 10.88
N ARG A 29 -4.96 7.71 10.30
CA ARG A 29 -6.34 8.22 10.33
C ARG A 29 -7.30 7.40 9.47
N GLU A 30 -6.87 6.99 8.28
CA GLU A 30 -7.74 6.37 7.27
C GLU A 30 -7.75 4.84 7.35
N LEU A 31 -6.59 4.23 7.59
CA LEU A 31 -6.44 2.78 7.62
C LEU A 31 -6.33 2.22 9.04
N GLY A 32 -6.20 3.07 10.06
CA GLY A 32 -6.17 2.65 11.46
C GLY A 32 -4.93 1.84 11.83
N ILE A 33 -3.86 1.88 11.02
CA ILE A 33 -2.62 1.13 11.21
C ILE A 33 -1.39 2.06 11.21
N THR A 34 -0.23 1.53 11.60
CA THR A 34 1.04 2.28 11.52
C THR A 34 1.59 2.30 10.10
N ALA A 35 2.40 3.30 9.77
CA ALA A 35 3.08 3.38 8.46
C ALA A 35 3.92 2.13 8.16
N ALA A 36 4.67 1.62 9.14
CA ALA A 36 5.43 0.39 9.00
C ALA A 36 4.54 -0.83 8.68
N ARG A 37 3.38 -0.94 9.35
CA ARG A 37 2.42 -2.02 9.08
C ARG A 37 1.77 -1.87 7.72
N TYR A 38 1.46 -0.65 7.31
CA TYR A 38 0.95 -0.35 5.98
C TYR A 38 1.92 -0.81 4.90
N CYS A 39 3.21 -0.44 4.98
CA CYS A 39 4.21 -0.88 4.00
C CYS A 39 4.25 -2.41 3.90
N GLN A 40 4.30 -3.13 5.03
CA GLN A 40 4.29 -4.60 5.01
C GLN A 40 3.06 -5.20 4.32
N LEU A 41 1.87 -4.66 4.59
CA LEU A 41 0.63 -5.15 4.01
C LEU A 41 0.52 -4.77 2.53
N LEU A 42 0.95 -3.56 2.15
CA LEU A 42 0.98 -3.11 0.77
C LEU A 42 1.88 -4.00 -0.10
N MET A 43 3.07 -4.38 0.41
CA MET A 43 3.95 -5.32 -0.31
C MET A 43 3.26 -6.66 -0.57
N ARG A 44 2.53 -7.18 0.42
CA ARG A 44 1.77 -8.44 0.26
C ARG A 44 0.60 -8.28 -0.71
N ALA A 45 -0.13 -7.17 -0.62
CA ALA A 45 -1.23 -6.84 -1.51
C ALA A 45 -0.74 -6.77 -2.97
N ALA A 46 0.32 -5.99 -3.23
CA ALA A 46 0.88 -5.80 -4.57
C ALA A 46 1.40 -7.10 -5.21
N THR A 47 1.97 -8.01 -4.42
CA THR A 47 2.49 -9.29 -4.91
C THR A 47 1.44 -10.41 -4.99
N SER A 48 0.23 -10.17 -4.47
CA SER A 48 -0.85 -11.16 -4.49
C SER A 48 -1.61 -11.17 -5.82
N ILE A 49 -2.20 -12.32 -6.16
CA ILE A 49 -3.10 -12.46 -7.32
C ILE A 49 -4.30 -11.51 -7.18
N GLU A 50 -4.88 -11.42 -5.98
CA GLU A 50 -6.01 -10.53 -5.69
C GLU A 50 -5.65 -9.06 -5.98
N GLY A 51 -4.51 -8.59 -5.48
CA GLY A 51 -4.09 -7.19 -5.67
C GLY A 51 -3.72 -6.87 -7.11
N GLN A 52 -3.06 -7.79 -7.82
CA GLN A 52 -2.76 -7.63 -9.25
C GLN A 52 -4.02 -7.65 -10.12
N ALA A 53 -5.03 -8.43 -9.74
CA ALA A 53 -6.33 -8.43 -10.42
C ALA A 53 -7.14 -7.16 -10.13
N TYR A 54 -7.01 -6.60 -8.92
CA TYR A 54 -7.71 -5.40 -8.50
C TYR A 54 -7.14 -4.12 -9.15
N ASP A 55 -5.85 -3.86 -8.99
CA ASP A 55 -5.16 -2.72 -9.60
C ASP A 55 -3.75 -3.14 -10.05
N PRO A 56 -3.60 -3.62 -11.29
CA PRO A 56 -2.30 -4.07 -11.80
C PRO A 56 -1.31 -2.91 -11.91
N ILE A 57 -1.74 -1.69 -12.18
CA ILE A 57 -0.83 -0.56 -12.39
C ILE A 57 -0.16 -0.18 -11.07
N THR A 58 -0.96 0.03 -10.03
CA THR A 58 -0.43 0.35 -8.69
C THR A 58 0.38 -0.81 -8.14
N ALA A 59 -0.11 -2.05 -8.26
CA ALA A 59 0.63 -3.23 -7.80
C ALA A 59 2.03 -3.34 -8.42
N HIS A 60 2.15 -3.22 -9.75
CA HIS A 60 3.46 -3.30 -10.41
C HIS A 60 4.37 -2.12 -10.06
N ARG A 61 3.81 -0.92 -9.86
CA ARG A 61 4.59 0.24 -9.41
C ARG A 61 5.21 0.00 -8.04
N GLU A 62 4.43 -0.51 -7.09
CA GLU A 62 4.92 -0.79 -5.74
C GLU A 62 5.92 -1.95 -5.72
N ILE A 63 5.72 -3.00 -6.52
CA ILE A 63 6.71 -4.08 -6.70
C ILE A 63 8.07 -3.50 -7.13
N ARG A 64 8.07 -2.65 -8.17
CA ARG A 64 9.31 -2.06 -8.69
C ARG A 64 10.02 -1.15 -7.68
N ARG A 65 9.27 -0.43 -6.86
CA ARG A 65 9.86 0.42 -5.79
C ARG A 65 10.58 -0.38 -4.74
N ILE A 66 10.07 -1.57 -4.41
CA ILE A 66 10.68 -2.47 -3.43
C ILE A 66 11.96 -3.09 -3.99
N ASP A 67 11.95 -3.51 -5.26
CA ASP A 67 13.14 -4.10 -5.90
C ASP A 67 14.33 -3.13 -5.94
N VAL A 68 14.09 -1.82 -6.03
CA VAL A 68 15.15 -0.79 -6.01
C VAL A 68 15.77 -0.59 -4.61
N LEU A 69 15.11 -1.05 -3.54
CA LEU A 69 15.61 -0.96 -2.16
C LEU A 69 16.41 -2.19 -1.71
N ARG A 70 16.61 -3.17 -2.60
CA ARG A 70 17.24 -4.46 -2.33
C ARG A 70 18.65 -4.54 -2.92
#